data_AF-A0A6A8LY18-F1
#
_entry.id   AF-A0A6A8LY18-F1
#
_cell.length_a   1.000
_cell.length_b   1.000
_cell.length_c   1.000
_cell.angle_alpha   90.00
_cell.angle_beta   90.00
_cell.angle_gamma   90.00
#
_symmetry.space_group_name_H-M   'P 1'
#
loop_
_entity.id
_entity.type
_entity.pdbx_description
1 polymer ?
#
loop_
_entity_poly.entity_id
_entity_poly.type
_entity_poly.pdbx_seq_one_letter_code
_entity_poly.pdbx_strand_id
1 'polypeptide(L)'
;AKQKTVTDPFAKEKETKGKSNSVDVAKSQLNTIGILSIPKIKEVLPIYDNTSSIALDNGIGLLEHTSDLTGGKGKHAVLTGHSGLSLNKLFTDLPKVKKG
;
A
#
# COMPACT_ATOMS: atom_id res chain seq x y z
N ALA A 1 -3.67 59.04 24.99
CA ALA A 1 -4.46 58.03 24.26
C ALA A 1 -3.57 56.83 23.95
N LYS A 2 -3.92 55.62 24.41
CA LYS A 2 -3.09 54.41 24.19
C LYS A 2 -3.34 53.87 22.77
N GLN A 3 -2.29 53.75 21.96
CA GLN A 3 -2.36 53.18 20.62
C GLN A 3 -2.72 51.69 20.69
N LYS A 4 -3.73 51.27 19.92
CA LYS A 4 -4.06 49.87 19.71
C LYS A 4 -2.94 49.22 18.91
N THR A 5 -2.28 48.22 19.47
CA THR A 5 -1.34 47.38 18.73
C THR A 5 -2.12 46.57 17.71
N VAL A 6 -1.87 46.79 16.42
CA VAL A 6 -2.40 45.96 15.33
C VAL A 6 -1.64 44.64 15.41
N THR A 7 -2.28 43.61 15.98
CA THR A 7 -1.74 42.27 15.96
C THR A 7 -2.02 41.66 14.59
N ASP A 8 -0.94 41.34 13.87
CA ASP A 8 -1.00 40.64 12.59
C ASP A 8 -1.72 39.28 12.77
N PRO A 9 -2.79 39.00 11.99
CA PRO A 9 -3.56 37.77 12.11
C PRO A 9 -2.77 36.49 11.79
N PHE A 10 -1.55 36.60 11.26
CA PHE A 10 -0.66 35.48 10.95
C PHE A 10 0.53 35.35 11.91
N ALA A 11 0.72 36.25 12.87
CA ALA A 11 1.86 36.24 13.80
C ALA A 11 1.83 35.11 14.87
N LYS A 12 0.91 34.14 14.72
CA LYS A 12 0.85 32.93 15.55
C LYS A 12 0.93 31.65 14.73
N GLU A 13 1.73 31.62 13.67
CA GLU A 13 2.22 30.33 13.17
C GLU A 13 3.38 29.88 14.06
N LYS A 14 3.03 29.08 15.07
CA LYS A 14 4.00 28.26 15.78
C LYS A 14 4.82 27.49 14.75
N GLU A 15 6.11 27.75 14.75
CA GLU A 15 7.12 26.86 14.20
C GLU A 15 6.91 25.44 14.72
N THR A 16 6.21 24.61 13.95
CA THR A 16 6.29 23.16 14.07
C THR A 16 7.11 22.68 12.89
N LYS A 17 8.26 22.13 13.23
CA LYS A 17 9.33 21.74 12.31
C LYS A 17 8.79 20.83 11.19
N GLY A 18 8.97 21.30 9.95
CA GLY A 18 9.09 20.52 8.71
C GLY A 18 8.21 19.28 8.56
N LYS A 19 7.03 19.45 7.96
CA LYS A 19 6.37 18.39 7.19
C LYS A 19 5.93 19.00 5.86
N SER A 20 6.71 18.75 4.80
CA SER A 20 6.29 19.02 3.43
C SER A 20 4.99 18.24 3.19
N ASN A 21 3.85 18.93 3.06
CA ASN A 21 2.55 18.33 2.81
C ASN A 21 2.38 17.94 1.33
N SER A 22 3.36 17.22 0.77
CA SER A 22 3.14 16.44 -0.45
C SER A 22 2.52 15.12 -0.03
N VAL A 23 1.19 15.10 0.14
CA VAL A 23 0.46 13.84 0.30
C VAL A 23 0.50 13.13 -1.04
N ASP A 24 1.31 12.08 -1.16
CA ASP A 24 1.23 11.16 -2.30
C ASP A 24 -0.13 10.48 -2.26
N VAL A 25 -1.07 10.94 -3.08
CA VAL A 25 -2.44 10.42 -3.14
C VAL A 25 -2.42 8.90 -3.34
N ALA A 26 -1.50 8.40 -4.18
CA ALA A 26 -1.30 6.97 -4.39
C ALA A 26 -0.89 6.21 -3.11
N LYS A 27 0.02 6.75 -2.30
CA LYS A 27 0.36 6.16 -0.99
C LYS A 27 -0.77 6.24 0.01
N SER A 28 -1.62 7.26 -0.08
CA SER A 28 -2.79 7.38 0.79
C SER A 28 -3.86 6.33 0.46
N GLN A 29 -3.90 5.80 -0.76
CA GLN A 29 -4.87 4.80 -1.22
C GLN A 29 -4.36 3.37 -1.11
N LEU A 30 -3.04 3.17 -0.97
CA LEU A 30 -2.41 1.87 -0.86
C LEU A 30 -2.02 1.58 0.59
N ASN A 31 -2.73 0.67 1.23
CA ASN A 31 -2.39 0.18 2.55
C ASN A 31 -1.68 -1.18 2.47
N THR A 32 -0.38 -1.19 2.71
CA THR A 32 0.44 -2.40 2.69
C THR A 32 0.28 -3.18 3.99
N ILE A 33 -0.19 -4.42 3.90
CA ILE A 33 -0.42 -5.30 5.06
C ILE A 33 0.65 -6.39 5.21
N GLY A 34 1.48 -6.61 4.19
CA GLY A 34 2.51 -7.63 4.25
C GLY A 34 3.39 -7.69 2.99
N ILE A 35 4.27 -8.69 2.96
CA ILE A 35 5.16 -8.98 1.83
C ILE A 35 5.04 -10.47 1.49
N LEU A 36 4.80 -10.76 0.21
CA LEU A 36 4.80 -12.10 -0.33
C LEU A 36 6.18 -12.39 -0.94
N SER A 37 6.85 -13.43 -0.46
CA SER A 37 8.10 -13.92 -1.05
C SER A 37 7.89 -15.30 -1.66
N ILE A 38 8.20 -15.45 -2.95
CA ILE A 38 8.14 -16.73 -3.67
C ILE A 38 9.53 -17.06 -4.22
N PRO A 39 10.40 -17.72 -3.43
CA PRO A 39 11.80 -17.91 -3.77
C PRO A 39 12.04 -18.67 -5.08
N LYS A 40 11.15 -19.60 -5.42
CA LYS A 40 11.26 -20.46 -6.61
C LYS A 40 11.17 -19.67 -7.93
N ILE A 41 10.47 -18.55 -7.92
CA ILE A 41 10.38 -17.63 -9.06
C ILE A 41 11.12 -16.31 -8.81
N LYS A 42 11.82 -16.19 -7.67
CA LYS A 42 12.59 -15.01 -7.23
C LYS A 42 11.75 -13.72 -7.16
N GLU A 43 10.49 -13.84 -6.78
CA GLU A 43 9.58 -12.71 -6.64
C GLU A 43 9.41 -12.30 -5.18
N VAL A 44 9.41 -10.99 -4.93
CA VAL A 44 9.13 -10.38 -3.63
C VAL A 44 8.20 -9.20 -3.87
N LEU A 45 6.95 -9.32 -3.44
CA LEU A 45 5.88 -8.40 -3.82
C LEU A 45 5.17 -7.85 -2.56
N PRO A 46 4.81 -6.55 -2.53
CA PRO A 46 3.97 -6.01 -1.47
C PRO A 46 2.55 -6.55 -1.58
N ILE A 47 1.92 -6.81 -0.43
CA ILE A 47 0.52 -7.19 -0.33
C ILE A 47 -0.27 -5.99 0.22
N TYR A 48 -1.30 -5.61 -0.51
CA TYR A 48 -2.26 -4.57 -0.16
C TYR A 48 -3.56 -5.18 0.38
N ASP A 49 -4.29 -4.42 1.19
CA ASP A 49 -5.56 -4.85 1.80
C ASP A 49 -6.78 -4.84 0.86
N ASN A 50 -6.62 -4.30 -0.35
CA ASN A 50 -7.69 -4.15 -1.32
C ASN A 50 -7.28 -4.68 -2.69
N THR A 51 -8.26 -4.75 -3.60
CA THR A 51 -8.10 -5.24 -4.97
C THR A 51 -8.36 -4.16 -6.02
N SER A 52 -8.18 -2.89 -5.65
CA SER A 52 -8.31 -1.77 -6.59
C SER A 52 -7.29 -1.87 -7.72
N SER A 53 -7.60 -1.29 -8.90
CA SER A 53 -6.65 -1.28 -10.03
C SER A 53 -5.29 -0.72 -9.60
N ILE A 54 -5.30 0.36 -8.80
CA ILE A 54 -4.07 0.99 -8.30
C ILE A 54 -3.25 0.00 -7.47
N ALA A 55 -3.88 -0.83 -6.63
CA ALA A 55 -3.19 -1.86 -5.87
C ALA A 55 -2.61 -2.96 -6.75
N LEU A 56 -3.38 -3.46 -7.72
CA LEU A 56 -2.94 -4.54 -8.61
C LEU A 56 -1.89 -4.09 -9.62
N ASP A 57 -1.90 -2.83 -10.02
CA ASP A 57 -0.89 -2.24 -10.91
C ASP A 57 0.47 -2.09 -10.19
N ASN A 58 0.45 -1.94 -8.86
CA ASN A 58 1.64 -1.74 -8.03
C ASN A 58 2.07 -2.99 -7.23
N GLY A 59 1.27 -4.07 -7.19
CA GLY A 59 1.58 -5.25 -6.37
C GLY A 59 0.48 -6.30 -6.32
N ILE A 60 0.28 -6.91 -5.15
CA ILE A 60 -0.68 -7.99 -4.91
C ILE A 60 -1.78 -7.49 -3.98
N GLY A 61 -3.03 -7.79 -4.28
CA GLY A 61 -4.18 -7.48 -3.42
C GLY A 61 -4.65 -8.69 -2.63
N LEU A 62 -5.07 -8.49 -1.38
CA LEU A 62 -5.88 -9.45 -0.64
C LEU A 62 -7.32 -9.40 -1.15
N LEU A 63 -7.86 -10.55 -1.55
CA LEU A 63 -9.23 -10.63 -2.06
C LEU A 63 -10.21 -10.29 -0.93
N GLU A 64 -11.12 -9.36 -1.23
CA GLU A 64 -12.17 -8.95 -0.30
C GLU A 64 -13.04 -10.16 0.11
N HIS A 65 -13.54 -10.12 1.34
CA HIS A 65 -14.33 -11.21 1.93
C HIS A 65 -13.60 -12.56 2.11
N THR A 66 -12.27 -12.59 2.00
CA THR A 66 -11.46 -13.77 2.37
C THR A 66 -10.84 -13.63 3.75
N SER A 67 -10.17 -14.68 4.23
CA SER A 67 -9.50 -14.61 5.54
C SER A 67 -8.29 -13.68 5.51
N ASP A 68 -7.88 -13.21 6.68
CA ASP A 68 -6.68 -12.41 6.87
C ASP A 68 -5.38 -13.22 6.75
N LEU A 69 -4.24 -12.52 6.62
CA LEU A 69 -2.92 -13.12 6.44
C LEU A 69 -2.30 -13.72 7.72
N THR A 70 -3.03 -13.68 8.83
CA THR A 70 -2.54 -14.21 10.12
C THR A 70 -2.56 -15.74 10.19
N GLY A 71 -3.30 -16.39 9.27
CA GLY A 71 -3.39 -17.84 9.21
C GLY A 71 -4.16 -18.46 10.39
N GLY A 72 -4.18 -19.79 10.46
CA GLY A 72 -4.86 -20.56 11.51
C GLY A 72 -5.92 -21.54 10.98
N LYS A 73 -6.46 -22.37 11.88
CA LYS A 73 -7.45 -23.39 11.53
C LYS A 73 -8.75 -22.74 11.05
N GLY A 74 -9.26 -23.17 9.90
CA GLY A 74 -10.49 -22.64 9.31
C GLY A 74 -10.34 -21.32 8.55
N LYS A 75 -9.10 -20.83 8.34
CA LYS A 75 -8.82 -19.62 7.56
C LYS A 75 -8.28 -19.96 6.17
N HIS A 76 -8.80 -19.27 5.17
CA HIS A 76 -8.38 -19.37 3.77
C HIS A 76 -8.29 -17.95 3.17
N ALA A 77 -7.09 -17.38 3.18
CA ALA A 77 -6.81 -16.11 2.53
C ALA A 77 -6.55 -16.33 1.03
N VAL A 78 -7.02 -15.43 0.18
CA VAL A 78 -6.78 -15.49 -1.26
C VAL A 78 -6.10 -14.20 -1.70
N LEU A 79 -4.98 -14.33 -2.41
CA LEU A 79 -4.22 -13.23 -2.96
C LEU A 79 -4.44 -13.14 -4.47
N THR A 80 -4.53 -11.93 -5.00
CA THR A 80 -4.76 -11.65 -6.42
C THR A 80 -3.74 -10.65 -6.96
N GLY A 81 -3.41 -10.78 -8.25
CA GLY A 81 -2.44 -9.93 -8.94
C GLY A 81 -2.49 -10.17 -10.44
N HIS A 82 -1.99 -9.21 -11.22
CA HIS A 82 -1.94 -9.35 -12.69
C HIS A 82 -1.02 -10.47 -13.14
N SER A 83 -1.29 -10.98 -14.33
CA SER A 83 -0.42 -11.89 -15.07
C SER A 83 -0.22 -11.35 -16.49
N GLY A 84 1.03 -11.24 -16.93
CA GLY A 84 1.39 -10.72 -18.25
C GLY A 84 1.47 -9.19 -18.36
N LEU A 85 1.52 -8.46 -17.24
CA LEU A 85 1.71 -7.01 -17.27
C LEU A 85 3.13 -6.68 -17.77
N SER A 86 3.26 -5.86 -18.81
CA SER A 86 4.56 -5.56 -19.43
C SER A 86 5.52 -4.83 -18.49
N LEU A 87 4.98 -4.07 -17.53
CA LEU A 87 5.76 -3.26 -16.60
C LEU A 87 6.38 -4.09 -15.47
N ASN A 88 5.63 -5.03 -14.90
CA ASN A 88 6.03 -5.85 -13.76
C ASN A 88 5.56 -7.29 -13.94
N LYS A 89 6.42 -8.27 -13.61
CA LYS A 89 6.09 -9.69 -13.77
C LYS A 89 4.96 -10.14 -12.85
N LEU A 90 4.92 -9.70 -11.59
CA LEU A 90 3.87 -10.08 -10.63
C LEU A 90 3.64 -11.62 -10.63
N PHE A 91 2.43 -12.07 -10.98
CA PHE A 91 2.09 -13.50 -11.04
C PHE A 91 2.27 -14.15 -12.43
N THR A 92 2.94 -13.49 -13.37
CA THR A 92 3.24 -14.05 -14.71
C THR A 92 3.93 -15.42 -14.63
N ASP A 93 4.86 -15.56 -13.69
CA ASP A 93 5.64 -16.79 -13.52
C ASP A 93 5.03 -17.77 -12.50
N LEU A 94 3.85 -17.45 -11.95
CA LEU A 94 3.16 -18.32 -10.99
C LEU A 94 2.91 -19.75 -11.52
N PRO A 95 2.56 -19.97 -12.82
CA PRO A 95 2.43 -21.33 -13.38
C PRO A 95 3.72 -22.18 -13.34
N LYS A 96 4.90 -21.56 -13.16
CA LYS A 96 6.18 -22.29 -13.02
C LYS A 96 6.36 -22.89 -11.62
N VAL A 97 5.56 -22.46 -10.66
CA VAL A 97 5.55 -23.03 -9.31
C VAL A 97 4.93 -24.43 -9.37
N LYS A 98 5.51 -25.36 -8.61
CA LYS A 98 5.02 -26.74 -8.51
C LYS A 98 4.71 -27.05 -7.07
N LYS A 99 3.80 -28.01 -6.85
CA LYS A 99 3.58 -28.61 -5.53
C LYS A 99 4.94 -29.03 -4.94
N GLY A 100 5.17 -28.63 -3.70
CA GLY A 100 6.33 -29.01 -2.90
C GLY A 100 6.20 -30.44 -2.39
#